data_AF-A0A8B6GJC1-F1
#
_entry.id   AF-A0A8B6GJC1-F1
#
_cell.length_a   1.000
_cell.length_b   1.000
_cell.length_c   1.000
_cell.angle_alpha   90.00
_cell.angle_beta   90.00
_cell.angle_gamma   90.00
#
_symmetry.space_group_name_H-M   'P 1'
#
loop_
_entity.id
_entity.type
_entity.pdbx_description
1 polymer ?
#
loop_
_entity_poly.entity_id
_entity_poly.type
_entity_poly.pdbx_seq_one_letter_code
_entity_poly.pdbx_strand_id
1 'polypeptide(L)'
;MLTKILFVVSIFVAAVYGATKINGVEGDVLTLECNPGTSIDVKSAFYGNNVDPACGDASALTTLQSLTSGKQTYVVTLNSDTFSSDCSVDREQTFIVKFNCISNLLTQTTSQGDTSTISCSNGEKIKIINAAYKSGSSCLDLNALSIVQGLCDDESSCSVAATDTVFPDSDCAANKQETLSIAYKCTSATGPVYTRYGASGCSVTAAVVYKGTMAGAKHDGSGSGSNYQCLTSSPTYDANNGAVNSDRGYIYGMELKLDTTDSTSVIDLGNDESTIPCTVCQVISSKSVFMVPGLLTCPSGYAAEYTGYLASDSTDGTTSKSYICLDKDASYAGATSNNQGLLYLTEIRCGSLSCSTFTDNAEIPCAVCSRAITSS
;
A
#
# COMPACT_ATOMS: atom_id res chain seq x y z
N MET A 1 27.33 19.11 -43.19
CA MET A 1 27.49 19.12 -41.72
C MET A 1 26.36 19.93 -41.13
N LEU A 2 25.24 19.28 -40.77
CA LEU A 2 24.18 19.92 -39.99
C LEU A 2 24.51 19.67 -38.51
N THR A 3 24.86 20.73 -37.80
CA THR A 3 25.05 20.72 -36.34
C THR A 3 23.68 20.49 -35.70
N LYS A 4 23.42 19.28 -35.16
CA LYS A 4 22.24 19.04 -34.31
C LYS A 4 22.41 19.90 -33.05
N ILE A 5 21.58 20.94 -32.93
CA ILE A 5 21.45 21.73 -31.70
C ILE A 5 20.67 20.84 -30.71
N LEU A 6 21.36 20.34 -29.69
CA LEU A 6 20.77 19.55 -28.61
C LEU A 6 20.01 20.52 -27.68
N PHE A 7 18.69 20.56 -27.75
CA PHE A 7 17.86 21.25 -26.76
C PHE A 7 17.75 20.34 -25.53
N VAL A 8 18.48 20.66 -24.46
CA VAL A 8 18.31 19.97 -23.17
C VAL A 8 17.11 20.59 -22.47
N VAL A 9 16.01 19.84 -22.38
CA VAL A 9 14.84 20.22 -21.58
C VAL A 9 15.06 19.72 -20.16
N SER A 10 15.35 20.62 -19.22
CA SER A 10 15.44 20.28 -17.80
C SER A 10 14.05 20.40 -17.16
N ILE A 11 13.48 19.26 -16.75
CA ILE A 11 12.19 19.20 -16.06
C ILE A 11 12.44 19.12 -14.54
N PHE A 12 11.90 20.10 -13.79
CA PHE A 12 11.98 20.16 -12.33
C PHE A 12 10.62 19.82 -11.71
N VAL A 13 10.56 18.77 -10.88
CA VAL A 13 9.36 18.42 -10.11
C VAL A 13 9.75 18.17 -8.65
N ALA A 14 9.33 19.06 -7.76
CA ALA A 14 9.49 18.90 -6.31
C ALA A 14 8.24 18.25 -5.70
N ALA A 15 8.43 17.20 -4.90
CA ALA A 15 7.35 16.46 -4.26
C ALA A 15 7.21 16.84 -2.77
N VAL A 16 5.97 17.12 -2.33
CA VAL A 16 5.72 17.58 -0.95
C VAL A 16 5.56 16.41 0.01
N TYR A 17 4.63 15.49 -0.27
CA TYR A 17 4.46 14.14 0.31
C TYR A 17 3.47 13.39 -0.61
N GLY A 18 3.83 12.19 -1.11
CA GLY A 18 2.98 11.40 -2.01
C GLY A 18 3.66 10.97 -3.31
N ALA A 19 2.98 10.12 -4.09
CA ALA A 19 3.51 9.55 -5.33
C ALA A 19 3.60 10.62 -6.44
N THR A 20 4.82 10.92 -6.86
CA THR A 20 5.12 11.87 -7.93
C THR A 20 5.47 11.10 -9.19
N LYS A 21 4.83 11.44 -10.32
CA LYS A 21 5.09 10.83 -11.63
C LYS A 21 5.82 11.84 -12.53
N ILE A 22 6.95 11.43 -13.11
CA ILE A 22 7.69 12.21 -14.11
C ILE A 22 7.80 11.38 -15.39
N ASN A 23 7.64 12.03 -16.54
CA ASN A 23 7.88 11.44 -17.84
C ASN A 23 9.04 12.17 -18.54
N GLY A 24 9.80 11.46 -19.35
CA GLY A 24 10.83 12.02 -20.23
C GLY A 24 11.04 11.14 -21.47
N VAL A 25 11.91 11.59 -22.36
CA VAL A 25 12.34 10.84 -23.56
C VAL A 25 13.86 10.66 -23.57
N GLU A 26 14.35 9.78 -24.43
CA GLU A 26 15.79 9.56 -24.62
C GLU A 26 16.55 10.87 -24.88
N GLY A 27 17.62 11.10 -24.14
CA GLY A 27 18.42 12.33 -24.16
C GLY A 27 18.02 13.39 -23.14
N ASP A 28 16.84 13.27 -22.50
CA ASP A 28 16.44 14.20 -21.45
C ASP A 28 17.29 14.04 -20.18
N VAL A 29 17.37 15.12 -19.42
CA VAL A 29 17.96 15.15 -18.08
C VAL A 29 16.84 15.45 -17.08
N LEU A 30 16.48 14.46 -16.28
CA LEU A 30 15.42 14.58 -15.28
C LEU A 30 16.01 14.77 -13.89
N THR A 31 15.35 15.60 -13.07
CA THR A 31 15.70 15.78 -11.66
C THR A 31 14.61 15.19 -10.77
N LEU A 32 14.96 14.18 -9.99
CA LEU A 32 14.15 13.67 -8.88
C LEU A 32 14.50 14.49 -7.65
N GLU A 33 13.51 15.15 -7.04
CA GLU A 33 13.75 16.02 -5.89
C GLU A 33 12.69 15.83 -4.81
N CYS A 34 13.19 15.68 -3.58
CA CYS A 34 12.41 15.62 -2.35
C CYS A 34 12.70 16.82 -1.45
N ASN A 35 11.73 17.17 -0.61
CA ASN A 35 11.89 18.24 0.37
C ASN A 35 13.04 17.97 1.35
N PRO A 36 13.66 19.02 1.93
CA PRO A 36 14.68 18.87 2.97
C PRO A 36 14.24 17.92 4.08
N GLY A 37 15.13 16.99 4.44
CA GLY A 37 14.86 15.97 5.45
C GLY A 37 14.09 14.73 4.96
N THR A 38 13.85 14.63 3.64
CA THR A 38 13.26 13.43 3.02
C THR A 38 14.16 12.87 1.91
N SER A 39 14.03 11.57 1.64
CA SER A 39 14.79 10.83 0.64
C SER A 39 13.87 10.24 -0.43
N ILE A 40 14.41 10.08 -1.63
CA ILE A 40 13.72 9.50 -2.79
C ILE A 40 13.53 8.00 -2.57
N ASP A 41 12.29 7.54 -2.77
CA ASP A 41 11.88 6.14 -2.73
C ASP A 41 11.13 5.79 -4.02
N VAL A 42 11.86 5.24 -4.99
CA VAL A 42 11.35 4.91 -6.32
C VAL A 42 10.42 3.69 -6.23
N LYS A 43 9.16 3.88 -6.69
CA LYS A 43 8.10 2.88 -6.67
C LYS A 43 7.90 2.15 -7.99
N SER A 44 8.15 2.83 -9.09
CA SER A 44 8.15 2.21 -10.42
C SER A 44 9.07 3.01 -11.32
N ALA A 45 9.77 2.32 -12.21
CA ALA A 45 10.48 2.95 -13.31
C ALA A 45 10.27 2.10 -14.56
N PHE A 46 10.16 2.78 -15.69
CA PHE A 46 10.05 2.18 -17.00
C PHE A 46 10.93 2.99 -17.94
N TYR A 47 11.77 2.32 -18.71
CA TYR A 47 12.55 2.89 -19.79
C TYR A 47 12.36 2.00 -21.02
N GLY A 48 11.71 2.50 -22.07
CA GLY A 48 11.37 1.70 -23.24
C GLY A 48 10.26 2.33 -24.07
N ASN A 49 9.56 1.53 -24.88
CA ASN A 49 8.53 2.03 -25.78
C ASN A 49 7.11 1.85 -25.22
N ASN A 50 6.33 2.93 -25.10
CA ASN A 50 4.94 2.87 -24.62
C ASN A 50 3.96 2.11 -25.54
N VAL A 51 4.35 1.83 -26.80
CA VAL A 51 3.54 1.06 -27.76
C VAL A 51 3.75 -0.45 -27.59
N ASP A 52 4.94 -0.87 -27.15
CA ASP A 52 5.25 -2.25 -26.81
C ASP A 52 5.86 -2.32 -25.40
N PRO A 53 5.01 -2.43 -24.36
CA PRO A 53 5.48 -2.46 -22.98
C PRO A 53 6.41 -3.64 -22.65
N ALA A 54 6.38 -4.72 -23.45
CA ALA A 54 7.27 -5.87 -23.28
C ALA A 54 8.73 -5.54 -23.65
N CYS A 55 8.95 -4.40 -24.28
CA CYS A 55 10.24 -3.91 -24.76
C CYS A 55 10.99 -3.04 -23.71
N GLY A 56 10.44 -2.90 -22.52
CA GLY A 56 11.03 -2.08 -21.46
C GLY A 56 12.28 -2.71 -20.83
N ASP A 57 13.20 -1.87 -20.37
CA ASP A 57 14.30 -2.26 -19.50
C ASP A 57 13.73 -2.81 -18.17
N ALA A 58 13.79 -4.13 -18.01
CA ALA A 58 13.34 -4.82 -16.80
C ALA A 58 14.13 -4.42 -15.54
N SER A 59 15.35 -3.90 -15.71
CA SER A 59 16.22 -3.45 -14.62
C SER A 59 15.96 -1.99 -14.21
N ALA A 60 15.20 -1.22 -14.98
CA ALA A 60 15.05 0.22 -14.78
C ALA A 60 14.65 0.62 -13.36
N LEU A 61 13.73 -0.12 -12.73
CA LEU A 61 13.30 0.12 -11.36
C LEU A 61 14.46 -0.08 -10.39
N THR A 62 15.11 -1.24 -10.44
CA THR A 62 16.21 -1.58 -9.55
C THR A 62 17.40 -0.65 -9.73
N THR A 63 17.73 -0.30 -10.96
CA THR A 63 18.79 0.65 -11.30
C THR A 63 18.51 2.02 -10.67
N LEU A 64 17.30 2.57 -10.86
CA LEU A 64 16.94 3.83 -10.23
C LEU A 64 16.89 3.76 -8.71
N GLN A 65 16.35 2.68 -8.13
CA GLN A 65 16.37 2.48 -6.69
C GLN A 65 17.82 2.53 -6.19
N SER A 66 18.72 1.73 -6.76
CA SER A 66 20.13 1.72 -6.42
C SER A 66 20.80 3.10 -6.53
N LEU A 67 20.48 3.88 -7.56
CA LEU A 67 21.09 5.19 -7.81
C LEU A 67 20.54 6.30 -6.89
N THR A 68 19.31 6.15 -6.42
CA THR A 68 18.59 7.15 -5.59
C THR A 68 18.61 6.84 -4.09
N SER A 69 19.11 5.67 -3.69
CA SER A 69 19.15 5.23 -2.29
C SER A 69 19.76 6.30 -1.36
N GLY A 70 18.97 6.73 -0.36
CA GLY A 70 19.38 7.73 0.63
C GLY A 70 19.48 9.17 0.12
N LYS A 71 19.25 9.43 -1.18
CA LYS A 71 19.41 10.77 -1.77
C LYS A 71 18.14 11.59 -1.65
N GLN A 72 18.31 12.87 -1.33
CA GLN A 72 17.23 13.87 -1.41
C GLN A 72 16.97 14.30 -2.86
N THR A 73 18.05 14.45 -3.64
CA THR A 73 18.01 14.91 -5.02
C THR A 73 18.87 13.99 -5.89
N TYR A 74 18.38 13.63 -7.06
CA TYR A 74 19.12 12.84 -8.04
C TYR A 74 18.84 13.32 -9.46
N VAL A 75 19.90 13.55 -10.23
CA VAL A 75 19.81 13.91 -11.64
C VAL A 75 20.09 12.66 -12.45
N VAL A 76 19.15 12.27 -13.29
CA VAL A 76 19.26 11.11 -14.18
C VAL A 76 19.29 11.58 -15.63
N THR A 77 20.28 11.10 -16.38
CA THR A 77 20.33 11.25 -17.84
C THR A 77 19.70 10.02 -18.46
N LEU A 78 18.71 10.22 -19.33
CA LEU A 78 18.00 9.13 -19.99
C LEU A 78 18.76 8.68 -21.23
N ASN A 79 19.60 7.66 -21.08
CA ASN A 79 20.42 7.13 -22.16
C ASN A 79 20.69 5.63 -22.01
N SER A 80 21.23 5.04 -23.08
CA SER A 80 21.63 3.64 -23.14
C SER A 80 22.78 3.25 -22.19
N ASP A 81 23.47 4.23 -21.59
CA ASP A 81 24.52 3.97 -20.59
C ASP A 81 23.92 3.69 -19.20
N THR A 82 22.72 4.22 -18.94
CA THR A 82 22.03 4.10 -17.65
C THR A 82 20.93 3.05 -17.67
N PHE A 83 20.27 2.87 -18.82
CA PHE A 83 19.17 1.93 -19.00
C PHE A 83 19.37 1.15 -20.29
N SER A 84 19.11 -0.15 -20.27
CA SER A 84 19.24 -1.02 -21.44
C SER A 84 17.87 -1.52 -21.87
N SER A 85 17.35 -1.02 -22.99
CA SER A 85 16.12 -1.53 -23.60
C SER A 85 16.44 -2.45 -24.78
N ASP A 86 15.76 -3.59 -24.88
CA ASP A 86 15.87 -4.53 -26.02
C ASP A 86 15.07 -4.07 -27.26
N CYS A 87 14.74 -2.78 -27.35
CA CYS A 87 13.96 -2.23 -28.45
C CYS A 87 14.78 -2.01 -29.71
N SER A 88 14.24 -2.48 -30.84
CA SER A 88 14.72 -2.14 -32.17
C SER A 88 14.86 -0.62 -32.33
N VAL A 89 16.09 -0.19 -32.65
CA VAL A 89 16.69 1.16 -32.70
C VAL A 89 15.96 2.29 -33.45
N ASP A 90 14.73 2.08 -33.94
CA ASP A 90 14.06 3.04 -34.83
C ASP A 90 12.91 3.84 -34.18
N ARG A 91 12.72 3.77 -32.85
CA ARG A 91 11.65 4.50 -32.16
C ARG A 91 12.13 5.19 -30.88
N GLU A 92 11.65 6.42 -30.68
CA GLU A 92 11.94 7.26 -29.51
C GLU A 92 11.56 6.53 -28.21
N GLN A 93 12.55 6.37 -27.32
CA GLN A 93 12.36 5.70 -26.05
C GLN A 93 11.76 6.67 -25.02
N THR A 94 10.82 6.17 -24.23
CA THR A 94 10.12 6.92 -23.20
C THR A 94 10.52 6.43 -21.83
N PHE A 95 10.61 7.35 -20.89
CA PHE A 95 10.88 7.08 -19.50
C PHE A 95 9.74 7.51 -18.62
N ILE A 96 9.34 6.66 -17.68
CA ILE A 96 8.30 6.93 -16.71
C ILE A 96 8.81 6.51 -15.34
N VAL A 97 8.89 7.45 -14.40
CA VAL A 97 9.26 7.16 -13.02
C VAL A 97 8.16 7.62 -12.07
N LYS A 98 7.87 6.78 -11.07
CA LYS A 98 7.05 7.15 -9.91
C LYS A 98 7.88 6.99 -8.65
N PHE A 99 7.90 8.00 -7.80
CA PHE A 99 8.62 7.96 -6.52
C PHE A 99 7.84 8.67 -5.41
N ASN A 100 8.16 8.31 -4.18
CA ASN A 100 7.70 8.97 -2.97
C ASN A 100 8.87 9.68 -2.30
N CYS A 101 8.58 10.65 -1.43
CA CYS A 101 9.54 11.21 -0.50
C CYS A 101 9.27 10.68 0.90
N ILE A 102 10.29 10.08 1.51
CA ILE A 102 10.20 9.45 2.83
C ILE A 102 11.15 10.12 3.81
N SER A 103 10.69 10.34 5.04
CA SER A 103 11.53 10.83 6.14
C SER A 103 12.06 9.68 7.00
N ASN A 104 12.99 10.00 7.90
CA ASN A 104 13.52 9.10 8.93
C ASN A 104 14.14 7.82 8.37
N LEU A 105 14.90 7.96 7.28
CA LEU A 105 15.63 6.87 6.65
C LEU A 105 17.00 6.72 7.33
N LEU A 106 17.33 5.52 7.75
CA LEU A 106 18.66 5.14 8.23
C LEU A 106 19.42 4.51 7.07
N THR A 107 20.71 4.82 6.95
CA THR A 107 21.57 4.29 5.88
C THR A 107 22.83 3.67 6.48
N GLN A 108 23.21 2.50 5.98
CA GLN A 108 24.46 1.82 6.32
C GLN A 108 25.19 1.43 5.04
N THR A 109 26.46 1.82 4.93
CA THR A 109 27.32 1.40 3.82
C THR A 109 28.46 0.55 4.36
N THR A 110 28.75 -0.55 3.69
CA THR A 110 29.76 -1.54 4.10
C THR A 110 30.61 -1.94 2.90
N SER A 111 31.91 -2.04 3.09
CA SER A 111 32.85 -2.47 2.04
C SER A 111 32.78 -3.97 1.79
N GLN A 112 33.08 -4.38 0.56
CA GLN A 112 33.18 -5.79 0.18
C GLN A 112 34.12 -6.57 1.11
N GLY A 113 33.69 -7.76 1.52
CA GLY A 113 34.38 -8.62 2.47
C GLY A 113 33.96 -8.43 3.93
N ASP A 114 33.35 -7.29 4.27
CA ASP A 114 32.87 -7.02 5.63
C ASP A 114 31.39 -7.42 5.82
N THR A 115 30.93 -7.40 7.07
CA THR A 115 29.54 -7.67 7.44
C THR A 115 28.85 -6.40 7.90
N SER A 116 27.78 -6.02 7.18
CA SER A 116 26.90 -4.93 7.57
C SER A 116 26.02 -5.41 8.72
N THR A 117 25.90 -4.62 9.79
CA THR A 117 24.93 -4.89 10.87
C THR A 117 24.03 -3.69 11.05
N ILE A 118 22.73 -3.89 10.88
CA ILE A 118 21.69 -2.89 11.11
C ILE A 118 20.80 -3.34 12.24
N SER A 119 20.31 -2.39 13.04
CA SER A 119 19.48 -2.72 14.19
C SER A 119 18.52 -1.59 14.51
N CYS A 120 17.41 -1.96 15.13
CA CYS A 120 16.38 -1.07 15.60
C CYS A 120 16.21 -1.24 17.11
N SER A 121 16.07 -0.12 17.81
CA SER A 121 15.93 -0.10 19.27
C SER A 121 14.46 -0.15 19.69
N ASN A 122 14.18 -0.24 20.99
CA ASN A 122 12.83 -0.05 21.55
C ASN A 122 11.74 -0.99 21.01
N GLY A 123 12.11 -2.22 20.61
CA GLY A 123 11.16 -3.21 20.07
C GLY A 123 10.69 -2.90 18.64
N GLU A 124 11.32 -1.95 17.97
CA GLU A 124 11.09 -1.65 16.57
C GLU A 124 11.68 -2.74 15.67
N LYS A 125 11.08 -2.89 14.50
CA LYS A 125 11.47 -3.83 13.46
C LYS A 125 12.09 -3.11 12.28
N ILE A 126 12.97 -3.78 11.58
CA ILE A 126 13.63 -3.27 10.39
C ILE A 126 12.65 -3.38 9.21
N LYS A 127 12.50 -2.29 8.46
CA LYS A 127 11.90 -2.30 7.13
C LYS A 127 12.89 -1.78 6.10
N ILE A 128 13.36 -2.65 5.22
CA ILE A 128 14.28 -2.32 4.14
C ILE A 128 13.52 -1.56 3.06
N ILE A 129 13.96 -0.33 2.80
CA ILE A 129 13.42 0.50 1.74
C ILE A 129 14.18 0.25 0.45
N ASN A 130 15.50 0.15 0.55
CA ASN A 130 16.38 0.04 -0.59
C ASN A 130 17.69 -0.64 -0.20
N ALA A 131 18.28 -1.41 -1.10
CA ALA A 131 19.62 -1.95 -0.93
C ALA A 131 20.30 -2.09 -2.29
N ALA A 132 21.61 -1.85 -2.32
CA ALA A 132 22.42 -1.99 -3.50
C ALA A 132 23.79 -2.55 -3.11
N TYR A 133 24.21 -3.61 -3.79
CA TYR A 133 25.58 -4.09 -3.77
C TYR A 133 26.19 -3.79 -5.15
N LYS A 134 27.20 -2.92 -5.18
CA LYS A 134 27.69 -2.35 -6.45
C LYS A 134 29.10 -1.77 -6.40
N SER A 135 29.69 -1.59 -7.57
CA SER A 135 30.91 -0.78 -7.79
C SER A 135 30.76 0.19 -8.98
N GLY A 136 30.38 1.44 -8.70
CA GLY A 136 30.03 2.41 -9.75
C GLY A 136 28.60 2.24 -10.25
N SER A 137 28.31 2.70 -11.49
CA SER A 137 26.97 2.65 -12.08
C SER A 137 26.70 1.40 -12.93
N SER A 138 27.76 0.78 -13.48
CA SER A 138 27.66 -0.33 -14.46
C SER A 138 27.80 -1.72 -13.84
N CYS A 139 28.02 -1.80 -12.53
CA CYS A 139 28.28 -3.03 -11.80
C CYS A 139 27.32 -3.02 -10.61
N LEU A 140 26.22 -3.77 -10.71
CA LEU A 140 25.10 -3.74 -9.79
C LEU A 140 24.45 -5.12 -9.70
N ASP A 141 24.34 -5.66 -8.49
CA ASP A 141 23.48 -6.81 -8.23
C ASP A 141 22.00 -6.35 -8.22
N LEU A 142 21.23 -6.83 -9.21
CA LEU A 142 19.82 -6.47 -9.38
C LEU A 142 18.89 -7.11 -8.33
N ASN A 143 19.37 -8.08 -7.56
CA ASN A 143 18.63 -8.78 -6.52
C ASN A 143 18.97 -8.29 -5.12
N ALA A 144 19.95 -7.39 -4.97
CA ALA A 144 20.42 -6.91 -3.66
C ALA A 144 19.28 -6.45 -2.73
N LEU A 145 18.30 -5.71 -3.25
CA LEU A 145 17.12 -5.29 -2.49
C LEU A 145 16.31 -6.48 -1.95
N SER A 146 15.97 -7.43 -2.83
CA SER A 146 15.18 -8.62 -2.48
C SER A 146 15.91 -9.50 -1.45
N ILE A 147 17.22 -9.67 -1.63
CA ILE A 147 18.07 -10.45 -0.71
C ILE A 147 18.09 -9.81 0.67
N VAL A 148 18.38 -8.51 0.75
CA VAL A 148 18.43 -7.80 2.04
C VAL A 148 17.06 -7.73 2.71
N GLN A 149 15.98 -7.55 1.94
CA GLN A 149 14.61 -7.65 2.46
C GLN A 149 14.34 -9.03 3.08
N GLY A 150 14.64 -10.11 2.36
CA GLY A 150 14.43 -11.48 2.84
C GLY A 150 15.26 -11.83 4.08
N LEU A 151 16.40 -11.17 4.28
CA LEU A 151 17.27 -11.39 5.45
C LEU A 151 16.90 -10.51 6.65
N CYS A 152 16.41 -9.30 6.42
CA CYS A 152 16.36 -8.27 7.45
C CYS A 152 14.98 -7.69 7.75
N ASP A 153 13.98 -7.81 6.85
CA ASP A 153 12.65 -7.30 7.15
C ASP A 153 12.07 -7.99 8.40
N ASP A 154 11.37 -7.22 9.21
CA ASP A 154 10.70 -7.65 10.45
C ASP A 154 11.64 -8.14 11.58
N GLU A 155 12.96 -8.04 11.39
CA GLU A 155 13.94 -8.32 12.42
C GLU A 155 14.25 -7.11 13.28
N SER A 156 14.68 -7.34 14.53
CA SER A 156 15.15 -6.25 15.41
C SER A 156 16.62 -5.89 15.17
N SER A 157 17.39 -6.85 14.67
CA SER A 157 18.79 -6.70 14.28
C SER A 157 19.07 -7.71 13.17
N CYS A 158 19.79 -7.28 12.14
CA CYS A 158 20.14 -8.10 11.00
C CYS A 158 21.60 -7.86 10.61
N SER A 159 22.29 -8.93 10.21
CA SER A 159 23.65 -8.87 9.70
C SER A 159 23.72 -9.48 8.30
N VAL A 160 24.29 -8.73 7.36
CA VAL A 160 24.41 -9.13 5.95
C VAL A 160 25.87 -9.02 5.52
N ALA A 161 26.46 -10.14 5.07
CA ALA A 161 27.82 -10.13 4.54
C ALA A 161 27.83 -9.47 3.16
N ALA A 162 28.70 -8.48 2.96
CA ALA A 162 28.90 -7.79 1.69
C ALA A 162 29.88 -8.59 0.82
N THR A 163 29.42 -9.73 0.31
CA THR A 163 30.25 -10.67 -0.45
C THR A 163 29.53 -11.20 -1.68
N ASP A 164 30.29 -11.59 -2.69
CA ASP A 164 29.80 -12.13 -3.97
C ASP A 164 29.09 -13.50 -3.80
N THR A 165 29.21 -14.10 -2.62
CA THR A 165 28.46 -15.30 -2.24
C THR A 165 27.03 -14.97 -1.82
N VAL A 166 26.80 -13.82 -1.20
CA VAL A 166 25.46 -13.35 -0.79
C VAL A 166 24.80 -12.57 -1.93
N PHE A 167 25.60 -11.83 -2.69
CA PHE A 167 25.19 -11.04 -3.84
C PHE A 167 25.93 -11.56 -5.08
N PRO A 168 25.47 -12.67 -5.69
CA PRO A 168 26.11 -13.24 -6.87
C PRO A 168 25.99 -12.26 -8.03
N ASP A 169 27.12 -11.63 -8.33
CA ASP A 169 27.22 -10.66 -9.39
C ASP A 169 27.19 -11.34 -10.77
N SER A 170 26.23 -10.95 -11.61
CA SER A 170 26.11 -11.43 -12.99
C SER A 170 26.92 -10.59 -13.99
N ASP A 171 27.37 -9.39 -13.64
CA ASP A 171 27.75 -8.36 -14.62
C ASP A 171 29.04 -7.56 -14.30
N CYS A 172 29.68 -7.69 -13.13
CA CYS A 172 30.94 -7.02 -12.86
C CYS A 172 32.18 -7.85 -13.23
N ALA A 173 33.12 -7.18 -13.92
CA ALA A 173 34.44 -7.74 -14.18
C ALA A 173 35.24 -7.87 -12.88
N ALA A 174 36.08 -8.92 -12.80
CA ALA A 174 36.93 -9.19 -11.63
C ALA A 174 37.79 -7.99 -11.19
N ASN A 175 37.97 -7.85 -9.87
CA ASN A 175 38.81 -6.85 -9.16
C ASN A 175 38.20 -5.45 -8.94
N LYS A 176 36.88 -5.34 -8.84
CA LYS A 176 36.20 -4.12 -8.37
C LYS A 176 36.05 -4.17 -6.85
N GLN A 177 36.16 -3.02 -6.18
CA GLN A 177 35.81 -2.90 -4.77
C GLN A 177 34.34 -2.52 -4.68
N GLU A 178 33.50 -3.47 -4.30
CA GLU A 178 32.06 -3.26 -4.16
C GLU A 178 31.69 -2.72 -2.79
N THR A 179 30.50 -2.12 -2.73
CA THR A 179 29.94 -1.58 -1.49
C THR A 179 28.48 -1.99 -1.37
N LEU A 180 28.12 -2.54 -0.21
CA LEU A 180 26.74 -2.78 0.17
C LEU A 180 26.19 -1.52 0.83
N SER A 181 25.21 -0.89 0.22
CA SER A 181 24.45 0.23 0.80
C SER A 181 23.05 -0.23 1.13
N ILE A 182 22.65 -0.14 2.40
CA ILE A 182 21.32 -0.51 2.89
C ILE A 182 20.64 0.77 3.41
N ALA A 183 19.44 1.05 2.92
CA ALA A 183 18.57 2.10 3.43
C ALA A 183 17.31 1.46 4.02
N TYR A 184 17.07 1.73 5.30
CA TYR A 184 16.03 1.07 6.08
C TYR A 184 15.36 2.05 7.04
N LYS A 185 14.19 1.65 7.54
CA LYS A 185 13.51 2.35 8.63
C LYS A 185 13.37 1.41 9.81
N CYS A 186 13.47 1.96 11.00
CA CYS A 186 12.95 1.30 12.18
C CYS A 186 11.47 1.62 12.28
N THR A 187 10.66 0.59 12.08
CA THR A 187 9.22 0.65 12.21
C THR A 187 8.86 0.00 13.53
N SER A 188 8.35 0.79 14.45
CA SER A 188 7.64 0.19 15.57
C SER A 188 6.44 -0.58 14.99
N ALA A 189 6.32 -1.89 15.27
CA ALA A 189 5.08 -2.65 15.10
C ALA A 189 4.03 -2.18 16.13
N THR A 190 3.99 -0.89 16.40
CA THR A 190 3.10 -0.22 17.31
C THR A 190 2.33 0.80 16.50
N GLY A 191 1.03 0.63 16.55
CA GLY A 191 0.11 1.53 15.93
C GLY A 191 -1.28 0.95 16.08
N PRO A 192 -2.28 1.81 15.86
CA PRO A 192 -3.67 1.48 16.07
C PRO A 192 -4.12 0.42 15.05
N VAL A 193 -5.04 -0.44 15.50
CA VAL A 193 -5.66 -1.47 14.68
C VAL A 193 -7.01 -0.99 14.19
N TYR A 194 -7.34 -1.27 12.93
CA TYR A 194 -8.67 -1.07 12.36
C TYR A 194 -9.09 -2.30 11.57
N THR A 195 -10.40 -2.43 11.37
CA THR A 195 -10.96 -3.45 10.47
C THR A 195 -11.31 -2.79 9.14
N ARG A 196 -10.78 -3.32 8.05
CA ARG A 196 -11.15 -2.95 6.69
C ARG A 196 -12.23 -3.91 6.20
N TYR A 197 -13.47 -3.47 6.19
CA TYR A 197 -14.61 -4.25 5.69
C TYR A 197 -14.70 -4.13 4.17
N GLY A 198 -14.95 -5.24 3.47
CA GLY A 198 -15.02 -5.30 2.01
C GLY A 198 -13.70 -5.68 1.33
N ALA A 199 -12.58 -5.80 2.06
CA ALA A 199 -11.27 -6.06 1.47
C ALA A 199 -10.53 -7.24 2.11
N SER A 200 -9.71 -7.93 1.30
CA SER A 200 -8.86 -9.06 1.69
C SER A 200 -7.38 -8.68 1.96
N GLY A 201 -7.08 -7.38 2.04
CA GLY A 201 -5.76 -6.84 2.32
C GLY A 201 -5.82 -5.42 2.91
N CYS A 202 -4.70 -4.97 3.49
CA CYS A 202 -4.57 -3.65 4.10
C CYS A 202 -4.10 -2.59 3.11
N SER A 203 -4.09 -1.32 3.55
CA SER A 203 -3.38 -0.24 2.87
C SER A 203 -1.86 -0.54 2.83
N VAL A 204 -1.11 0.17 1.98
CA VAL A 204 0.37 0.03 1.92
C VAL A 204 1.08 0.53 3.18
N THR A 205 0.39 1.29 4.03
CA THR A 205 0.89 1.83 5.30
C THR A 205 0.55 0.95 6.50
N ALA A 206 -0.14 -0.16 6.28
CA ALA A 206 -0.60 -1.06 7.33
C ALA A 206 -0.22 -2.53 7.04
N ALA A 207 0.11 -3.25 8.12
CA ALA A 207 0.35 -4.69 8.06
C ALA A 207 -0.96 -5.45 8.30
N VAL A 208 -1.11 -6.60 7.64
CA VAL A 208 -2.21 -7.53 7.90
C VAL A 208 -1.96 -8.20 9.26
N VAL A 209 -2.90 -8.06 10.19
CA VAL A 209 -2.93 -8.83 11.44
C VAL A 209 -3.56 -10.20 11.17
N TYR A 210 -4.75 -10.21 10.58
CA TYR A 210 -5.39 -11.42 10.08
C TYR A 210 -6.47 -11.10 9.04
N LYS A 211 -6.83 -12.12 8.24
CA LYS A 211 -7.92 -12.06 7.25
C LYS A 211 -9.14 -12.84 7.74
N GLY A 212 -10.31 -12.44 7.27
CA GLY A 212 -11.54 -13.01 7.75
C GLY A 212 -12.76 -12.74 6.88
N THR A 213 -13.90 -13.13 7.42
CA THR A 213 -15.23 -12.91 6.85
C THR A 213 -16.03 -12.03 7.81
N MET A 214 -16.71 -11.02 7.27
CA MET A 214 -17.58 -10.15 8.02
C MET A 214 -18.79 -10.94 8.52
N ALA A 215 -19.11 -10.77 9.80
CA ALA A 215 -20.18 -11.48 10.45
C ALA A 215 -20.97 -10.58 11.41
N GLY A 216 -22.24 -10.88 11.60
CA GLY A 216 -23.15 -10.10 12.43
C GLY A 216 -24.41 -10.88 12.78
N ALA A 217 -25.45 -10.20 13.27
CA ALA A 217 -26.73 -10.86 13.50
C ALA A 217 -27.49 -11.09 12.19
N LYS A 218 -28.47 -11.99 12.26
CA LYS A 218 -29.41 -12.26 11.16
C LYS A 218 -30.29 -11.04 10.89
N HIS A 219 -30.64 -10.82 9.62
CA HIS A 219 -31.47 -9.67 9.23
C HIS A 219 -32.88 -9.65 9.87
N ASP A 220 -33.47 -10.82 10.11
CA ASP A 220 -34.78 -11.00 10.75
C ASP A 220 -34.69 -11.40 12.23
N GLY A 221 -33.49 -11.41 12.81
CA GLY A 221 -33.26 -11.83 14.18
C GLY A 221 -33.30 -10.65 15.16
N SER A 222 -34.16 -10.73 16.18
CA SER A 222 -34.36 -9.67 17.19
C SER A 222 -33.33 -9.63 18.34
N GLY A 223 -32.28 -10.47 18.27
CA GLY A 223 -31.27 -10.62 19.32
C GLY A 223 -29.85 -10.82 18.76
N SER A 224 -28.95 -11.32 19.61
CA SER A 224 -27.49 -11.41 19.35
C SER A 224 -26.76 -10.05 19.47
N GLY A 225 -25.52 -9.98 18.97
CA GLY A 225 -24.67 -8.78 19.00
C GLY A 225 -25.17 -7.66 18.07
N SER A 226 -24.98 -6.41 18.51
CA SER A 226 -25.27 -5.20 17.71
C SER A 226 -24.10 -4.78 16.82
N ASN A 227 -22.90 -5.28 17.06
CA ASN A 227 -21.70 -4.97 16.29
C ASN A 227 -21.44 -5.98 15.17
N TYR A 228 -20.62 -5.57 14.20
CA TYR A 228 -20.06 -6.46 13.18
C TYR A 228 -18.68 -6.95 13.59
N GLN A 229 -18.42 -8.23 13.40
CA GLN A 229 -17.15 -8.88 13.69
C GLN A 229 -16.43 -9.29 12.41
N CYS A 230 -15.11 -9.23 12.44
CA CYS A 230 -14.28 -9.87 11.43
C CYS A 230 -13.82 -11.24 11.95
N LEU A 231 -14.52 -12.31 11.54
CA LEU A 231 -14.19 -13.67 11.97
C LEU A 231 -12.99 -14.18 11.18
N THR A 232 -11.94 -14.61 11.88
CA THR A 232 -10.73 -15.13 11.24
C THR A 232 -11.02 -16.30 10.30
N SER A 233 -10.33 -16.35 9.16
CA SER A 233 -10.40 -17.48 8.22
C SER A 233 -9.74 -18.76 8.76
N SER A 234 -9.09 -18.71 9.92
CA SER A 234 -8.45 -19.87 10.58
C SER A 234 -8.85 -19.95 12.06
N PRO A 235 -10.12 -20.27 12.37
CA PRO A 235 -10.59 -20.37 13.74
C PRO A 235 -10.01 -21.60 14.45
N THR A 236 -9.83 -21.49 15.77
CA THR A 236 -9.51 -22.61 16.65
C THR A 236 -10.65 -22.83 17.62
N TYR A 237 -10.89 -24.09 17.99
CA TYR A 237 -12.00 -24.48 18.85
C TYR A 237 -11.52 -25.44 19.94
N ASP A 238 -12.11 -25.32 21.13
CA ASP A 238 -11.87 -26.26 22.23
C ASP A 238 -12.50 -27.64 21.96
N ALA A 239 -12.03 -28.67 22.66
CA ALA A 239 -12.46 -30.06 22.49
C ALA A 239 -13.97 -30.30 22.71
N ASN A 240 -14.64 -29.41 23.44
CA ASN A 240 -16.08 -29.47 23.73
C ASN A 240 -16.86 -28.37 22.99
N ASN A 241 -16.60 -28.20 21.68
CA ASN A 241 -17.31 -27.27 20.82
C ASN A 241 -18.28 -27.99 19.85
N GLY A 242 -19.49 -27.47 19.64
CA GLY A 242 -20.45 -28.01 18.65
C GLY A 242 -21.82 -28.47 19.18
N ALA A 243 -22.14 -28.20 20.44
CA ALA A 243 -23.50 -28.44 20.94
C ALA A 243 -24.50 -27.45 20.31
N VAL A 244 -25.54 -27.98 19.66
CA VAL A 244 -26.64 -27.16 19.11
C VAL A 244 -27.60 -26.82 20.24
N ASN A 245 -27.89 -25.53 20.42
CA ASN A 245 -28.81 -25.04 21.45
C ASN A 245 -29.57 -23.81 20.91
N SER A 246 -30.89 -23.79 21.14
CA SER A 246 -31.82 -22.76 20.64
C SER A 246 -31.70 -21.40 21.35
N ASP A 247 -31.08 -21.37 22.52
CA ASP A 247 -31.05 -20.21 23.42
C ASP A 247 -29.70 -19.46 23.36
N ARG A 248 -28.91 -19.71 22.31
CA ARG A 248 -27.57 -19.13 22.12
C ARG A 248 -27.62 -17.93 21.19
N GLY A 249 -26.66 -17.02 21.37
CA GLY A 249 -26.40 -15.96 20.41
C GLY A 249 -25.87 -16.56 19.12
N TYR A 250 -26.52 -16.25 18.00
CA TYR A 250 -26.09 -16.67 16.67
C TYR A 250 -25.34 -15.54 15.97
N ILE A 251 -24.31 -15.91 15.21
CA ILE A 251 -23.59 -15.00 14.33
C ILE A 251 -23.61 -15.60 12.91
N TYR A 252 -23.89 -14.75 11.94
CA TYR A 252 -24.11 -15.10 10.53
C TYR A 252 -23.11 -14.35 9.67
N GLY A 253 -22.82 -14.86 8.48
CA GLY A 253 -22.11 -14.09 7.46
C GLY A 253 -22.91 -12.84 7.10
N MET A 254 -22.22 -11.79 6.65
CA MET A 254 -22.86 -10.58 6.16
C MET A 254 -22.82 -10.53 4.63
N GLU A 255 -23.95 -10.19 4.03
CA GLU A 255 -24.13 -9.95 2.60
C GLU A 255 -24.52 -8.49 2.38
N LEU A 256 -23.98 -7.84 1.35
CA LEU A 256 -24.37 -6.47 1.02
C LEU A 256 -25.63 -6.51 0.18
N LYS A 257 -26.72 -5.94 0.70
CA LYS A 257 -27.95 -5.79 -0.05
C LYS A 257 -27.90 -4.50 -0.86
N LEU A 258 -27.86 -4.65 -2.18
CA LEU A 258 -28.01 -3.57 -3.14
C LEU A 258 -29.38 -3.70 -3.81
N ASP A 259 -30.01 -2.57 -4.15
CA ASP A 259 -31.14 -2.60 -5.06
C ASP A 259 -30.63 -2.86 -6.47
N THR A 260 -30.86 -4.07 -6.99
CA THR A 260 -30.37 -4.52 -8.30
C THR A 260 -31.02 -3.77 -9.47
N THR A 261 -32.01 -2.93 -9.21
CA THR A 261 -32.63 -2.04 -10.20
C THR A 261 -31.98 -0.65 -10.25
N ASP A 262 -31.10 -0.34 -9.30
CA ASP A 262 -30.44 0.95 -9.21
C ASP A 262 -29.07 0.94 -9.90
N SER A 263 -29.05 1.47 -11.13
CA SER A 263 -27.83 1.70 -11.92
C SER A 263 -26.89 2.78 -11.37
N THR A 264 -27.22 3.42 -10.24
CA THR A 264 -26.46 4.51 -9.62
C THR A 264 -25.71 4.11 -8.35
N SER A 265 -25.73 2.82 -7.98
CA SER A 265 -25.02 2.33 -6.79
C SER A 265 -23.56 2.75 -6.79
N VAL A 266 -23.15 3.41 -5.71
CA VAL A 266 -21.77 3.88 -5.48
C VAL A 266 -20.78 2.74 -5.19
N ILE A 267 -21.28 1.52 -5.01
CA ILE A 267 -20.51 0.28 -4.90
C ILE A 267 -21.08 -0.74 -5.90
N ASP A 268 -20.22 -1.29 -6.75
CA ASP A 268 -20.55 -2.39 -7.66
C ASP A 268 -19.93 -3.69 -7.15
N LEU A 269 -20.78 -4.65 -6.78
CA LEU A 269 -20.35 -5.94 -6.25
C LEU A 269 -20.53 -7.12 -7.22
N GLY A 270 -21.20 -6.93 -8.36
CA GLY A 270 -21.50 -8.00 -9.32
C GLY A 270 -22.40 -9.16 -8.82
N ASN A 271 -22.56 -9.37 -7.51
CA ASN A 271 -23.45 -10.38 -6.89
C ASN A 271 -23.82 -9.96 -5.44
N ASP A 272 -25.12 -9.84 -5.13
CA ASP A 272 -25.64 -9.39 -3.83
C ASP A 272 -25.80 -10.52 -2.78
N GLU A 273 -25.53 -11.77 -3.14
CA GLU A 273 -25.66 -12.93 -2.24
C GLU A 273 -24.32 -13.42 -1.67
N SER A 274 -23.22 -12.70 -1.88
CA SER A 274 -21.89 -13.16 -1.47
C SER A 274 -21.44 -12.56 -0.14
N THR A 275 -20.81 -13.38 0.69
CA THR A 275 -20.21 -12.92 1.95
C THR A 275 -19.18 -11.80 1.74
N ILE A 276 -19.20 -10.81 2.64
CA ILE A 276 -18.26 -9.70 2.63
C ILE A 276 -16.94 -10.11 3.33
N PRO A 277 -15.77 -10.03 2.67
CA PRO A 277 -14.48 -10.24 3.31
C PRO A 277 -14.14 -9.09 4.25
N CYS A 278 -13.27 -9.35 5.21
CA CYS A 278 -12.70 -8.31 6.06
C CYS A 278 -11.25 -8.62 6.37
N THR A 279 -10.47 -7.57 6.62
CA THR A 279 -9.08 -7.70 7.03
C THR A 279 -8.84 -6.81 8.24
N VAL A 280 -8.23 -7.36 9.29
CA VAL A 280 -7.78 -6.57 10.43
C VAL A 280 -6.36 -6.10 10.17
N CYS A 281 -6.18 -4.78 10.24
CA CYS A 281 -5.00 -4.07 9.80
C CYS A 281 -4.39 -3.28 10.95
N GLN A 282 -3.07 -3.34 11.10
CA GLN A 282 -2.33 -2.53 12.04
C GLN A 282 -1.56 -1.45 11.27
N VAL A 283 -1.89 -0.18 11.52
CA VAL A 283 -1.19 0.92 10.86
C VAL A 283 0.21 1.05 11.43
N ILE A 284 1.23 1.01 10.58
CA ILE A 284 2.63 1.03 11.02
C ILE A 284 3.03 2.47 11.38
N SER A 285 3.80 2.62 12.46
CA SER A 285 4.38 3.92 12.85
C SER A 285 3.33 5.05 12.99
N SER A 286 2.15 4.74 13.53
CA SER A 286 1.03 5.69 13.64
C SER A 286 0.49 5.81 15.07
N LYS A 287 0.05 7.02 15.44
CA LYS A 287 -0.49 7.35 16.78
C LYS A 287 -1.98 7.04 16.93
N SER A 288 -2.75 7.15 15.85
CA SER A 288 -4.22 7.05 15.91
C SER A 288 -4.80 6.65 14.56
N VAL A 289 -5.89 5.89 14.60
CA VAL A 289 -6.74 5.58 13.44
C VAL A 289 -8.19 5.87 13.82
N PHE A 290 -8.95 6.45 12.91
CA PHE A 290 -10.38 6.74 13.12
C PHE A 290 -11.10 6.87 11.79
N MET A 291 -12.41 6.66 11.83
CA MET A 291 -13.30 6.89 10.69
C MET A 291 -13.85 8.32 10.75
N VAL A 292 -13.91 8.97 9.59
CA VAL A 292 -14.62 10.25 9.40
C VAL A 292 -15.79 10.03 8.45
N PRO A 293 -17.03 10.00 8.96
CA PRO A 293 -18.23 10.06 8.13
C PRO A 293 -18.34 11.35 7.32
N GLY A 294 -18.88 11.27 6.12
CA GLY A 294 -19.16 12.39 5.24
C GLY A 294 -17.96 12.90 4.44
N LEU A 295 -16.79 12.25 4.51
CA LEU A 295 -15.60 12.65 3.74
C LEU A 295 -15.06 11.51 2.88
N LEU A 296 -14.59 11.86 1.68
CA LEU A 296 -13.78 11.00 0.81
C LEU A 296 -12.28 11.27 0.94
N THR A 297 -11.89 12.22 1.79
CA THR A 297 -10.49 12.59 2.02
C THR A 297 -10.24 12.82 3.50
N CYS A 298 -9.06 12.46 3.97
CA CYS A 298 -8.70 12.66 5.37
C CYS A 298 -8.41 14.14 5.68
N PRO A 299 -8.70 14.61 6.90
CA PRO A 299 -8.34 15.96 7.33
C PRO A 299 -6.84 16.24 7.20
N SER A 300 -6.47 17.52 7.15
CA SER A 300 -5.07 17.93 7.08
C SER A 300 -4.23 17.32 8.21
N GLY A 301 -3.07 16.76 7.86
CA GLY A 301 -2.17 16.06 8.79
C GLY A 301 -2.50 14.59 9.02
N TYR A 302 -3.48 14.02 8.30
CA TYR A 302 -3.84 12.61 8.34
C TYR A 302 -3.73 11.97 6.95
N ALA A 303 -3.34 10.70 6.92
CA ALA A 303 -3.28 9.89 5.71
C ALA A 303 -4.51 8.98 5.62
N ALA A 304 -4.98 8.71 4.40
CA ALA A 304 -6.06 7.76 4.18
C ALA A 304 -5.52 6.33 4.21
N GLU A 305 -6.14 5.50 5.05
CA GLU A 305 -5.96 4.05 5.04
C GLU A 305 -6.85 3.42 3.97
N TYR A 306 -8.13 3.82 3.93
CA TYR A 306 -9.05 3.55 2.83
C TYR A 306 -10.24 4.51 2.87
N THR A 307 -11.01 4.54 1.78
CA THR A 307 -12.23 5.34 1.64
C THR A 307 -13.37 4.46 1.19
N GLY A 308 -14.60 4.85 1.49
CA GLY A 308 -15.75 3.99 1.32
C GLY A 308 -17.06 4.72 1.52
N TYR A 309 -18.09 3.95 1.83
CA TYR A 309 -19.41 4.45 2.20
C TYR A 309 -19.86 3.84 3.52
N LEU A 310 -20.61 4.62 4.30
CA LEU A 310 -21.19 4.11 5.53
C LEU A 310 -22.21 3.02 5.21
N ALA A 311 -22.15 1.96 6.00
CA ALA A 311 -23.08 0.86 5.91
C ALA A 311 -23.54 0.41 7.30
N SER A 312 -24.79 -0.04 7.39
CA SER A 312 -25.43 -0.55 8.60
C SER A 312 -26.64 -1.44 8.26
N ASP A 313 -27.53 -1.70 9.22
CA ASP A 313 -28.77 -2.45 9.00
C ASP A 313 -29.82 -1.62 8.24
N SER A 314 -30.85 -2.30 7.75
CA SER A 314 -32.03 -1.66 7.16
C SER A 314 -32.86 -0.91 8.20
N THR A 315 -33.65 0.06 7.75
CA THR A 315 -34.62 0.77 8.61
C THR A 315 -35.71 -0.15 9.17
N ASP A 316 -35.99 -1.25 8.48
CA ASP A 316 -36.96 -2.27 8.90
C ASP A 316 -36.30 -3.39 9.73
N GLY A 317 -35.00 -3.26 10.01
CA GLY A 317 -34.22 -4.21 10.80
C GLY A 317 -34.76 -4.33 12.22
N THR A 318 -34.74 -5.55 12.74
CA THR A 318 -35.28 -5.85 14.09
C THR A 318 -34.28 -5.59 15.22
N THR A 319 -33.05 -5.20 14.89
CA THR A 319 -31.99 -4.89 15.87
C THR A 319 -31.21 -3.65 15.49
N SER A 320 -30.72 -2.91 16.49
CA SER A 320 -29.82 -1.79 16.25
C SER A 320 -28.42 -2.30 15.88
N LYS A 321 -27.83 -1.75 14.82
CA LYS A 321 -26.45 -2.02 14.40
C LYS A 321 -25.58 -0.78 14.46
N SER A 322 -24.27 -1.00 14.62
CA SER A 322 -23.26 0.06 14.47
C SER A 322 -23.12 0.50 13.01
N TYR A 323 -22.62 1.71 12.77
CA TYR A 323 -22.16 2.13 11.44
C TYR A 323 -20.71 1.69 11.22
N ILE A 324 -20.42 1.18 10.03
CA ILE A 324 -19.05 0.88 9.58
C ILE A 324 -18.74 1.63 8.28
N CYS A 325 -17.45 1.77 7.96
CA CYS A 325 -17.01 2.23 6.66
C CYS A 325 -16.73 1.00 5.77
N LEU A 326 -17.59 0.75 4.79
CA LEU A 326 -17.40 -0.31 3.80
C LEU A 326 -16.53 0.21 2.66
N ASP A 327 -15.47 -0.50 2.33
CA ASP A 327 -14.56 -0.10 1.25
C ASP A 327 -15.31 0.14 -0.07
N LYS A 328 -14.99 1.24 -0.77
CA LYS A 328 -15.61 1.54 -2.07
C LYS A 328 -15.28 0.48 -3.12
N ASP A 329 -14.12 -0.18 -2.98
CA ASP A 329 -13.65 -1.25 -3.86
C ASP A 329 -13.94 -2.62 -3.21
N ALA A 330 -15.06 -2.72 -2.49
CA ALA A 330 -15.44 -3.95 -1.81
C ALA A 330 -15.49 -5.13 -2.78
N SER A 331 -14.91 -6.23 -2.32
CA SER A 331 -14.83 -7.53 -2.99
C SER A 331 -15.77 -8.51 -2.32
N TYR A 332 -16.01 -9.66 -2.95
CA TYR A 332 -16.84 -10.72 -2.40
C TYR A 332 -16.05 -12.01 -2.12
N ALA A 333 -16.46 -12.73 -1.07
CA ALA A 333 -15.99 -14.07 -0.75
C ALA A 333 -17.10 -15.07 -1.11
N GLY A 334 -16.79 -16.00 -2.03
CA GLY A 334 -17.76 -16.77 -2.83
C GLY A 334 -18.64 -17.81 -2.13
N ALA A 335 -18.87 -17.72 -0.81
CA ALA A 335 -19.99 -18.44 -0.20
C ALA A 335 -21.27 -17.62 -0.41
N THR A 336 -22.29 -18.27 -0.97
CA THR A 336 -23.63 -17.70 -1.12
C THR A 336 -24.61 -18.48 -0.26
N SER A 337 -25.46 -17.78 0.48
CA SER A 337 -26.53 -18.41 1.22
C SER A 337 -27.72 -17.47 1.30
N ASN A 338 -28.89 -17.95 0.89
CA ASN A 338 -30.10 -17.27 1.31
C ASN A 338 -30.18 -17.30 2.86
N ASN A 339 -30.73 -16.25 3.48
CA ASN A 339 -31.01 -16.17 4.92
C ASN A 339 -29.83 -15.84 5.87
N GLN A 340 -28.87 -15.01 5.43
CA GLN A 340 -27.76 -14.53 6.25
C GLN A 340 -28.05 -13.17 6.93
N GLY A 341 -27.03 -12.53 7.50
CA GLY A 341 -27.11 -11.13 7.92
C GLY A 341 -27.01 -10.21 6.71
N LEU A 342 -27.77 -9.11 6.71
CA LEU A 342 -27.77 -8.15 5.61
C LEU A 342 -27.14 -6.83 6.05
N LEU A 343 -26.39 -6.22 5.12
CA LEU A 343 -25.76 -4.92 5.26
C LEU A 343 -26.31 -4.01 4.16
N TYR A 344 -26.57 -2.74 4.49
CA TYR A 344 -27.16 -1.74 3.60
C TYR A 344 -26.31 -0.48 3.61
N LEU A 345 -26.22 0.20 2.48
CA LEU A 345 -25.65 1.55 2.44
C LEU A 345 -26.51 2.50 3.27
N THR A 346 -25.85 3.43 3.96
CA THR A 346 -26.52 4.44 4.78
C THR A 346 -26.77 5.69 3.96
N GLU A 347 -28.03 6.11 3.91
CA GLU A 347 -28.47 7.32 3.22
C GLU A 347 -28.72 8.47 4.20
N ILE A 348 -28.49 9.70 3.74
CA ILE A 348 -28.92 10.90 4.45
C ILE A 348 -30.45 10.99 4.43
N ARG A 349 -31.02 11.37 5.58
CA ARG A 349 -32.36 11.93 5.68
C ARG A 349 -32.27 13.31 6.33
N CYS A 350 -32.58 14.35 5.55
CA CYS A 350 -32.65 15.70 6.05
C CYS A 350 -33.76 15.88 7.08
N GLY A 351 -33.62 16.91 7.91
CA GLY A 351 -34.58 17.26 8.95
C GLY A 351 -33.90 18.16 9.95
N SER A 352 -33.44 17.58 11.06
CA SER A 352 -32.46 18.27 11.93
C SER A 352 -31.07 18.34 11.28
N LEU A 353 -30.76 17.46 10.30
CA LEU A 353 -29.65 17.63 9.38
C LEU A 353 -30.03 18.63 8.29
N SER A 354 -29.21 19.67 8.10
CA SER A 354 -29.50 20.73 7.13
C SER A 354 -29.26 20.28 5.69
N CYS A 355 -30.30 20.35 4.86
CA CYS A 355 -30.23 20.13 3.42
C CYS A 355 -29.40 21.19 2.66
N SER A 356 -29.00 22.28 3.31
CA SER A 356 -28.04 23.22 2.71
C SER A 356 -26.60 22.68 2.72
N THR A 357 -26.33 21.69 3.58
CA THR A 357 -25.00 21.11 3.81
C THR A 357 -24.94 19.67 3.35
N PHE A 358 -26.02 18.92 3.53
CA PHE A 358 -26.14 17.52 3.12
C PHE A 358 -27.15 17.40 1.98
N THR A 359 -26.90 16.47 1.06
CA THR A 359 -27.88 16.12 0.02
C THR A 359 -28.80 15.04 0.55
N ASP A 360 -30.11 15.31 0.56
CA ASP A 360 -31.10 14.32 0.99
C ASP A 360 -31.04 13.06 0.10
N ASN A 361 -31.20 11.89 0.71
CA ASN A 361 -31.11 10.56 0.09
C ASN A 361 -29.74 10.15 -0.44
N ALA A 362 -28.71 11.01 -0.35
CA ALA A 362 -27.37 10.63 -0.78
C ALA A 362 -26.73 9.61 0.19
N GLU A 363 -26.00 8.63 -0.36
CA GLU A 363 -25.16 7.73 0.40
C GLU A 363 -24.03 8.49 1.09
N ILE A 364 -23.72 8.12 2.32
CA ILE A 364 -22.76 8.84 3.14
C ILE A 364 -21.35 8.31 2.87
N PRO A 365 -20.42 9.08 2.27
CA PRO A 365 -19.04 8.64 2.13
C PRO A 365 -18.34 8.54 3.48
N CYS A 366 -17.24 7.81 3.55
CA CYS A 366 -16.40 7.73 4.74
C CYS A 366 -14.93 7.56 4.37
N ALA A 367 -14.05 8.08 5.24
CA ALA A 367 -12.62 7.89 5.15
C ALA A 367 -12.09 7.34 6.47
N VAL A 368 -11.32 6.25 6.42
CA VAL A 368 -10.55 5.77 7.58
C VAL A 368 -9.16 6.36 7.50
N CYS A 369 -8.80 7.12 8.53
CA CYS A 369 -7.67 8.03 8.54
C CYS A 369 -6.70 7.67 9.65
N SER A 370 -5.40 7.74 9.35
CA SER A 370 -4.32 7.52 10.31
C SER A 370 -3.43 8.74 10.46
N ARG A 371 -2.77 8.85 11.62
CA ARG A 371 -1.78 9.90 11.89
C ARG A 371 -0.44 9.28 12.22
N ALA A 372 0.57 9.59 11.42
CA ALA A 372 1.93 9.10 11.64
C ALA A 372 2.53 9.60 12.98
N ILE A 373 3.42 8.78 13.56
CA ILE A 373 4.30 9.20 14.65
C ILE A 373 5.40 10.07 14.02
N THR A 374 5.32 11.39 14.20
CA THR A 374 6.43 12.28 13.90
C THR A 374 7.41 12.26 15.07
N SER A 375 8.66 11.85 14.85
CA SER A 375 9.77 12.08 15.78
C SER A 375 10.01 13.59 15.87
N SER A 376 9.89 14.14 17.07
CA SER A 376 10.17 15.54 17.40
C SER A 376 11.65 15.82 17.48
#